data_AF-A0A392UAT0-F1
#
_entry.id   AF-A0A392UAT0-F1
#
_cell.length_a   1.000
_cell.length_b   1.000
_cell.length_c   1.000
_cell.angle_alpha   90.00
_cell.angle_beta   90.00
_cell.angle_gamma   90.00
#
_symmetry.space_group_name_H-M   'P 1'
#
loop_
_entity.id
_entity.type
_entity.pdbx_description
1 polymer ?
#
loop_
_entity_poly.entity_id
_entity_poly.type
_entity_poly.pdbx_seq_one_letter_code
_entity_poly.pdbx_strand_id
1 'polypeptide(L)' 'MHPKKKIDDLLELVEDGIFAVYGVVTGIIGGEEWWYLACKCHKAVIPDSVAYYCNSCVKHIFQVVPRYVWFILLESML' A
#
# COMPACT_ATOMS: atom_id res chain seq x y z
N MET A 1 9.68 -15.50 -13.34
CA MET A 1 10.19 -15.76 -11.97
C MET A 1 11.10 -14.60 -11.60
N HIS A 2 10.85 -13.91 -10.49
CA HIS A 2 11.64 -12.73 -10.09
C HIS A 2 13.00 -13.16 -9.52
N PRO A 3 14.08 -12.42 -9.81
CA PRO A 3 15.40 -12.70 -9.24
C PRO A 3 15.38 -12.56 -7.71
N LYS A 4 16.05 -13.49 -7.03
CA LYS A 4 16.19 -13.47 -5.57
C LYS A 4 17.40 -12.60 -5.19
N LYS A 5 17.24 -11.73 -4.19
CA LYS A 5 18.32 -10.88 -3.65
C LYS A 5 18.22 -10.74 -2.13
N LYS A 6 19.32 -10.44 -1.45
CA LYS A 6 19.28 -9.97 -0.06
C LYS A 6 18.81 -8.53 -0.03
N ILE A 7 18.28 -8.09 1.12
CA ILE A 7 17.84 -6.70 1.30
C ILE A 7 19.02 -5.74 1.12
N ASP A 8 20.21 -6.08 1.63
CA ASP A 8 21.42 -5.27 1.51
C ASP A 8 21.82 -5.06 0.04
N ASP A 9 21.70 -6.10 -0.80
CA ASP A 9 21.98 -6.02 -2.25
C ASP A 9 21.02 -5.08 -2.99
N LEU A 10 19.86 -4.75 -2.42
CA LEU A 10 18.89 -3.83 -3.03
C LEU A 10 19.28 -2.36 -2.81
N LEU A 11 20.03 -2.05 -1.74
CA LEU A 11 20.43 -0.68 -1.43
C LEU A 11 21.45 -0.12 -2.42
N GLU A 12 22.19 -1.01 -3.10
CA GLU A 12 23.23 -0.66 -4.07
C GLU A 12 22.74 -0.67 -5.53
N LEU A 13 21.46 -1.00 -5.78
CA LEU A 13 20.92 -1.04 -7.13
C LEU A 13 20.71 0.37 -7.70
N VAL A 14 21.17 0.56 -8.92
CA VAL A 14 20.99 1.82 -9.68
C VAL A 14 19.73 1.78 -10.57
N GLU A 15 19.24 0.58 -10.87
CA GLU A 15 18.10 0.36 -11.76
C GLU A 15 16.87 -0.19 -11.02
N ASP A 16 15.69 0.27 -11.42
CA ASP A 16 14.41 -0.22 -10.92
C ASP A 16 14.15 -1.68 -11.36
N GLY A 17 13.54 -2.47 -10.48
CA GLY A 17 13.18 -3.85 -10.80
C GLY A 17 12.26 -4.51 -9.77
N ILE A 18 11.79 -5.71 -10.09
CA ILE A 18 10.96 -6.53 -9.20
C ILE A 18 11.77 -7.74 -8.74
N PHE A 19 12.00 -7.84 -7.43
CA PHE A 19 12.85 -8.84 -6.80
C PHE A 19 12.06 -9.64 -5.76
N ALA A 20 12.49 -10.89 -5.55
CA ALA A 20 12.02 -11.69 -4.43
C ALA A 20 13.04 -11.58 -3.28
N VAL A 21 12.57 -11.17 -2.10
CA VAL A 21 13.37 -11.06 -0.88
C VAL A 21 12.85 -11.97 0.21
N TYR A 22 13.74 -12.34 1.12
CA TYR A 22 13.41 -13.06 2.35
C TYR A 22 13.96 -12.27 3.53
N GLY A 23 13.15 -12.06 4.56
CA GLY A 23 13.48 -11.23 5.71
C GLY A 23 12.39 -11.28 6.77
N VAL A 24 12.63 -10.60 7.89
CA VAL A 24 11.69 -10.54 9.03
C VAL A 24 11.00 -9.18 9.03
N VAL A 25 9.68 -9.19 9.17
CA VAL A 25 8.90 -7.97 9.40
C VAL A 25 9.12 -7.54 10.85
N THR A 26 9.83 -6.45 11.08
CA THR A 26 10.18 -5.97 12.43
C THR A 26 9.31 -4.83 12.92
N GLY A 27 8.52 -4.24 12.02
CA GLY A 27 7.57 -3.21 12.37
C GLY A 27 6.63 -2.87 11.23
N ILE A 28 5.57 -2.15 11.59
CA ILE A 28 4.66 -1.52 10.65
C ILE A 28 4.84 -0.01 10.83
N ILE A 29 5.22 0.68 9.76
CA ILE A 29 5.26 2.13 9.70
C ILE A 29 3.87 2.59 9.27
N GLY A 30 3.14 3.21 10.19
CA GLY A 30 1.83 3.74 9.91
C GLY A 30 1.22 4.32 11.16
N GLY A 31 0.89 5.60 11.13
CA GLY A 31 0.01 6.21 12.13
C GLY A 31 -1.44 5.79 11.88
N GLU A 32 -2.39 6.67 12.18
CA GLU A 32 -3.83 6.40 12.03
C GLU A 32 -4.28 6.16 10.57
N GLU A 33 -3.43 6.46 9.57
CA GLU A 33 -3.73 6.38 8.13
C GLU A 33 -3.26 5.08 7.44
N TRP A 34 -3.23 3.95 8.16
CA TRP A 34 -2.86 2.63 7.59
C TRP A 34 -3.94 2.05 6.64
N TRP A 35 -5.04 2.77 6.44
CA TRP A 35 -6.09 2.44 5.49
C TRP A 35 -6.87 3.67 5.06
N TYR A 36 -7.57 3.56 3.93
CA TYR A 36 -8.49 4.57 3.43
C TYR A 36 -9.77 3.91 2.90
N LEU A 37 -10.87 4.67 2.91
CA LEU A 37 -12.12 4.26 2.27
C LEU A 37 -12.00 4.42 0.75
N ALA A 38 -12.38 3.38 0.02
CA ALA A 38 -12.31 3.35 -1.43
C ALA A 38 -13.67 3.01 -2.06
N CYS A 39 -13.88 3.54 -3.27
CA CYS A 39 -14.95 3.10 -4.15
C CYS A 39 -14.66 1.68 -4.68
N LYS A 40 -15.68 1.01 -5.22
CA LYS A 40 -15.52 -0.24 -5.99
C LYS A 40 -14.53 -0.11 -7.16
N CYS A 41 -14.27 1.11 -7.65
CA CYS A 41 -13.21 1.38 -8.64
C CYS A 41 -11.79 1.47 -8.04
N HIS A 42 -11.61 1.10 -6.77
CA HIS A 42 -10.33 1.03 -6.06
C HIS A 42 -9.68 2.39 -5.74
N LYS A 43 -10.35 3.51 -6.02
CA LYS A 43 -9.85 4.86 -5.73
C LYS A 43 -10.41 5.39 -4.42
N ALA A 44 -9.61 6.19 -3.71
CA ALA A 44 -10.02 6.85 -2.48
C ALA A 44 -11.26 7.73 -2.71
N VAL A 45 -12.10 7.85 -1.69
CA VAL A 45 -13.31 8.67 -1.73
C VAL A 45 -13.25 9.79 -0.72
N ILE A 46 -14.02 10.84 -0.98
CA ILE A 46 -14.12 12.01 -0.10
C ILE A 46 -15.45 11.91 0.66
N PRO A 47 -15.48 12.05 1.99
CA PRO A 47 -16.73 12.17 2.74
C PRO A 47 -17.54 13.37 2.25
N ASP A 48 -18.82 13.14 1.94
CA ASP A 48 -19.76 14.20 1.55
C ASP A 48 -21.10 13.99 2.26
N SER A 49 -21.27 14.71 3.36
CA SER A 49 -22.47 14.66 4.21
C SER A 49 -22.77 13.23 4.70
N VAL A 50 -23.80 12.58 4.14
CA VAL A 50 -24.23 11.21 4.48
C VAL A 50 -23.71 10.15 3.48
N ALA A 51 -22.97 10.59 2.47
CA ALA A 51 -22.46 9.77 1.38
C ALA A 51 -20.94 9.98 1.23
N TYR A 52 -20.38 9.35 0.21
CA TYR A 52 -19.01 9.54 -0.22
C TYR A 52 -18.99 9.90 -1.70
N TYR A 53 -18.13 10.84 -2.10
CA TYR A 53 -17.94 11.19 -3.50
C TYR A 53 -16.69 10.51 -4.05
N CYS A 54 -16.83 9.86 -5.21
CA CYS A 54 -15.71 9.26 -5.93
C CYS A 54 -15.34 10.14 -7.14
N ASN A 55 -14.17 10.77 -7.08
CA ASN A 55 -13.66 11.61 -8.17
C ASN A 55 -13.45 10.83 -9.48
N SER A 56 -13.06 9.56 -9.40
CA SER A 56 -12.80 8.75 -10.60
C SER A 56 -14.07 8.24 -11.28
N CYS A 57 -15.16 8.04 -10.54
CA CYS A 57 -16.45 7.64 -11.11
C CYS A 57 -17.43 8.80 -11.27
N VAL A 58 -17.09 10.00 -10.76
CA VAL A 58 -17.90 11.23 -10.80
C VAL A 58 -19.32 11.00 -10.25
N LYS A 59 -19.42 10.36 -9.07
CA LYS A 59 -20.71 10.06 -8.44
C LYS A 59 -20.63 9.92 -6.92
N HIS A 60 -21.76 10.15 -6.26
CA HIS A 60 -21.99 9.81 -4.86
C HIS A 60 -22.26 8.31 -4.70
N ILE A 61 -21.70 7.73 -3.65
CA ILE A 61 -21.85 6.33 -3.26
C ILE A 61 -22.04 6.23 -1.75
N PHE A 62 -22.77 5.20 -1.32
CA PHE A 62 -22.93 4.88 0.11
C PHE A 62 -22.10 3.67 0.52
N GLN A 63 -21.81 2.78 -0.43
CA GLN A 63 -20.99 1.60 -0.21
C GLN A 63 -19.53 1.89 -0.53
N VAL A 64 -18.69 1.78 0.48
CA VAL A 64 -17.24 1.92 0.43
C VAL A 64 -16.58 0.65 0.93
N VAL A 65 -15.35 0.39 0.50
CA VAL A 65 -14.54 -0.72 0.98
C VAL A 65 -13.24 -0.17 1.56
N PRO A 66 -12.77 -0.66 2.72
CA PRO A 66 -11.46 -0.27 3.24
C PRO A 66 -10.35 -0.80 2.33
N ARG A 67 -9.32 0.00 2.11
CA ARG A 67 -8.07 -0.37 1.45
C ARG A 67 -6.90 -0.04 2.34
N TYR A 68 -6.03 -1.01 2.52
CA TYR A 68 -4.90 -0.86 3.40
C TYR A 68 -3.67 -0.34 2.65
N VAL A 69 -2.94 0.56 3.30
CA VAL A 69 -1.63 1.05 2.88
C VAL A 69 -0.69 0.74 4.03
N TRP A 70 -0.01 -0.40 3.93
CA TRP A 70 0.96 -0.83 4.92
C TRP A 70 2.34 -0.43 4.44
N PHE A 71 3.06 0.35 5.23
CA PHE A 71 4.51 0.40 5.14
C PHE A 71 5.05 -0.53 6.23
N ILE A 72 6.00 -1.39 5.87
CA ILE A 72 6.59 -2.35 6.80
C ILE A 72 8.09 -2.12 6.88
N LEU A 73 8.65 -2.31 8.06
CA LEU A 73 10.09 -2.44 8.25
C LEU A 73 10.46 -3.89 8.03
N LEU A 74 11.45 -4.11 7.16
CA LEU A 74 12.02 -5.42 6.90
C LEU A 74 13.48 -5.40 7.32
N GLU A 75 13.88 -6.40 8.09
CA GLU A 75 15.28 -6.66 8.42
C GLU A 75 15.80 -7.89 7.67
N SER A 76 17.06 -7.82 7.25
CA SER A 76 17.77 -8.95 6.66
C SER A 76 18.01 -10.02 7.72
N MET A 77 17.77 -11.27 7.36
CA MET A 77 18.27 -12.38 8.16
C MET A 77 19.75 -12.55 7.84
N LEU A 78 20.59 -12.37 8.88
CA LEU A 78 22.05 -12.58 8.83
C LEU A 78 22.40 -13.94 8.19
#